data_AF-A0A350XTZ9-F1
#
_entry.id   AF-A0A350XTZ9-F1
#
_cell.length_a   1.000
_cell.length_b   1.000
_cell.length_c   1.000
_cell.angle_alpha   90.00
_cell.angle_beta   90.00
_cell.angle_gamma   90.00
#
_symmetry.space_group_name_H-M   'P 1'
#
loop_
_entity.id
_entity.type
_entity.pdbx_description
1 polymer ?
#
loop_
_entity_poly.entity_id
_entity_poly.type
_entity_poly.pdbx_seq_one_letter_code
_entity_poly.pdbx_strand_id
1 'polypeptide(L)'
;MALQRVLDALDLLDGWATGESVATHLRGQGLEVVTTPVSDTTGATTFVRIIVPGSNGRRGGGSAPTTGIVGRLGGVGARPAQVGMVSDADGAVAAIATVLELAKMAERGDVLAGDVVVATHVCPDAPTQPHDPVPFMGTPVSMEIMNLHEVDASMEAVFSIDATKGNRILNRRGFAITPTVKEGWILPVAAGLVDLCEWVTGRPAAVLPLSSYDITPYGNGLYHVNSILQPAVATSAPVVGVALTAETAVPGSATGANHPVDLSEAVRFVIECAKGVGAGTLSLYDPVEFDRAVARYGTMTVLQEGEQP
;
A
#
# COMPACT_ATOMS: atom_id res chain seq x y z
N MET A 1 14.48 -2.65 -13.95
CA MET A 1 14.66 -3.81 -13.08
C MET A 1 14.20 -3.38 -11.70
N ALA A 2 13.18 -4.04 -11.15
CA ALA A 2 12.56 -3.66 -9.87
C ALA A 2 13.57 -3.46 -8.73
N LEU A 3 14.58 -4.32 -8.58
CA LEU A 3 15.58 -4.15 -7.51
C LEU A 3 16.35 -2.83 -7.63
N GLN A 4 16.72 -2.43 -8.86
CA GLN A 4 17.36 -1.12 -9.07
C GLN A 4 16.41 0.01 -8.69
N ARG A 5 15.12 -0.08 -9.05
CA ARG A 5 14.12 0.94 -8.69
C ARG A 5 13.88 1.04 -7.20
N VAL A 6 13.97 -0.08 -6.48
CA VAL A 6 13.96 -0.09 -5.01
C VAL A 6 15.17 0.66 -4.45
N LEU A 7 16.37 0.41 -4.97
CA LEU A 7 17.56 1.16 -4.54
C LEU A 7 17.45 2.66 -4.85
N ASP A 8 16.94 3.01 -6.04
CA ASP A 8 16.69 4.40 -6.43
C ASP A 8 15.65 5.07 -5.49
N ALA A 9 14.59 4.35 -5.12
CA ALA A 9 13.57 4.85 -4.20
C ALA A 9 14.08 5.00 -2.76
N LEU A 10 14.92 4.06 -2.29
CA LEU A 10 15.60 4.15 -0.99
C LEU A 10 16.48 5.40 -0.91
N ASP A 11 17.29 5.66 -1.94
CA ASP A 11 18.14 6.85 -2.02
C ASP A 11 17.31 8.15 -2.04
N LEU A 12 16.23 8.17 -2.83
CA LEU A 12 15.33 9.33 -2.95
C LEU A 12 14.58 9.67 -1.66
N LEU A 13 14.26 8.67 -0.83
CA LEU A 13 13.47 8.82 0.40
C LEU A 13 14.33 8.92 1.68
N ASP A 14 15.64 8.72 1.61
CA ASP A 14 16.50 8.82 2.79
C ASP A 14 16.76 10.28 3.20
N GLY A 15 17.26 10.46 4.42
CA GLY A 15 17.57 11.77 4.99
C GLY A 15 16.31 12.61 5.28
N TRP A 16 16.37 13.88 4.94
CA TRP A 16 15.27 14.84 5.09
C TRP A 16 14.45 14.96 3.79
N ALA A 17 14.14 13.82 3.17
CA ALA A 17 13.30 13.78 1.98
C ALA A 17 11.95 14.47 2.23
N THR A 18 11.45 15.16 1.21
CA THR A 18 10.17 15.86 1.23
C THR A 18 9.29 15.35 0.10
N GLY A 19 7.97 15.50 0.22
CA GLY A 19 7.08 15.13 -0.90
C GLY A 19 7.40 15.94 -2.16
N GLU A 20 7.89 17.18 -2.03
CA GLU A 20 8.27 18.00 -3.19
C GLU A 20 9.58 17.54 -3.84
N SER A 21 10.57 17.06 -3.08
CA SER A 21 11.79 16.49 -3.68
C SER A 21 11.48 15.22 -4.48
N VAL A 22 10.59 14.37 -3.94
CA VAL A 22 10.07 13.19 -4.65
C VAL A 22 9.30 13.59 -5.90
N ALA A 23 8.38 14.55 -5.78
CA ALA A 23 7.58 15.01 -6.91
C ALA A 23 8.41 15.66 -8.01
N THR A 24 9.43 16.45 -7.66
CA THR A 24 10.36 17.05 -8.62
C THR A 24 11.10 15.96 -9.40
N HIS A 25 11.60 14.94 -8.72
CA HIS A 25 12.27 13.81 -9.36
C HIS A 25 11.34 13.08 -10.35
N LEU A 26 10.12 12.77 -9.93
CA LEU A 26 9.15 12.01 -10.74
C LEU A 26 8.59 12.82 -11.91
N ARG A 27 8.29 14.12 -11.72
CA ARG A 27 7.91 15.02 -12.82
C ARG A 27 9.02 15.14 -13.86
N GLY A 28 10.29 15.09 -13.43
CA GLY A 28 11.45 15.01 -14.32
C GLY A 28 11.47 13.77 -15.23
N GLN A 29 10.73 12.71 -14.88
CA GLN A 29 10.52 11.51 -15.70
C GLN A 29 9.24 11.58 -16.54
N GLY A 30 8.58 12.74 -16.62
CA GLY A 30 7.36 12.93 -17.39
C GLY A 30 6.09 12.42 -16.70
N LEU A 31 6.16 12.08 -15.41
CA LEU A 31 5.02 11.61 -14.64
C LEU A 31 4.16 12.76 -14.12
N GLU A 32 2.85 12.52 -14.06
CA GLU A 32 1.93 13.43 -13.40
C GLU A 32 1.92 13.18 -11.90
N VAL A 33 2.30 14.21 -11.14
CA VAL A 33 2.43 14.13 -9.68
C VAL A 33 1.71 15.30 -9.01
N VAL A 34 0.78 14.96 -8.12
CA VAL A 34 0.09 15.89 -7.23
C VAL A 34 0.68 15.75 -5.84
N THR A 35 1.12 16.88 -5.27
CA THR A 35 1.58 16.97 -3.89
C THR A 35 0.54 17.71 -3.06
N THR A 36 0.29 17.24 -1.83
CA THR A 36 -0.63 17.89 -0.90
C THR A 36 0.01 17.93 0.49
N PRO A 37 0.60 19.08 0.88
CA PRO A 37 1.08 19.29 2.23
C PRO A 37 -0.10 19.33 3.20
N VAL A 38 0.01 18.59 4.30
CA VAL A 38 -0.96 18.56 5.38
C VAL A 38 -0.22 18.68 6.71
N SER A 39 -0.81 19.43 7.64
CA SER A 39 -0.28 19.61 8.98
C SER A 39 -1.39 19.49 9.99
N ASP A 40 -1.07 18.85 11.11
CA ASP A 40 -1.93 18.70 12.27
C ASP A 40 -1.10 18.97 13.55
N THR A 41 -1.73 18.90 14.71
CA THR A 41 -1.13 19.07 16.02
C THR A 41 0.02 18.12 16.31
N THR A 42 0.06 16.95 15.65
CA THR A 42 1.07 15.91 15.89
C THR A 42 2.25 15.96 14.91
N GLY A 43 2.17 16.75 13.84
CA GLY A 43 3.25 16.89 12.86
C GLY A 43 2.77 17.37 11.49
N ALA A 44 3.62 17.19 10.48
CA ALA A 44 3.30 17.51 9.10
C ALA A 44 3.78 16.41 8.15
N THR A 45 3.09 16.30 7.01
CA THR A 45 3.52 15.42 5.92
C THR A 45 3.11 15.98 4.57
N THR A 46 3.69 15.45 3.51
CA THR A 46 3.24 15.73 2.15
C THR A 46 2.79 14.44 1.50
N PHE A 47 1.50 14.37 1.17
CA PHE A 47 0.96 13.31 0.33
C PHE A 47 1.44 13.51 -1.10
N VAL A 48 1.76 12.39 -1.75
CA VAL A 48 2.23 12.34 -3.13
C VAL A 48 1.34 11.34 -3.86
N ARG A 49 0.58 11.82 -4.84
CA ARG A 49 -0.23 10.98 -5.72
C ARG A 49 0.33 11.06 -7.14
N ILE A 50 0.54 9.90 -7.74
CA ILE A 50 1.14 9.74 -9.06
C ILE A 50 0.17 8.97 -9.94
N ILE A 51 0.02 9.41 -11.18
CA ILE A 51 -0.78 8.69 -12.18
C ILE A 51 0.16 8.20 -13.29
N VAL A 52 0.14 6.89 -13.54
CA VAL A 52 0.76 6.26 -14.71
C VAL A 52 -0.37 5.85 -15.68
N PRO A 53 -0.53 6.55 -16.81
CA PRO A 53 -1.59 6.26 -17.76
C PRO A 53 -1.47 4.88 -18.40
N GLY A 54 -2.59 4.19 -18.55
CA GLY A 54 -2.73 2.96 -19.32
C GLY A 54 -3.05 3.24 -20.79
N SER A 55 -2.76 2.26 -21.65
CA SER A 55 -3.07 2.33 -23.09
C SER A 55 -4.57 2.25 -23.41
N ASN A 56 -5.36 1.65 -22.53
CA ASN A 56 -6.83 1.57 -22.60
C ASN A 56 -7.48 1.95 -21.24
N GLY A 57 -6.80 2.78 -20.44
CA GLY A 57 -7.26 3.17 -19.12
C GLY A 57 -8.48 4.10 -19.15
N ARG A 58 -9.28 4.10 -18.07
CA ARG A 58 -10.46 4.96 -17.89
C ARG A 58 -10.16 6.43 -18.16
N ARG A 59 -8.97 6.89 -17.77
CA ARG A 59 -8.55 8.29 -17.89
C ARG A 59 -8.43 8.75 -19.35
N GLY A 60 -8.00 7.85 -20.23
CA GLY A 60 -7.94 8.07 -21.68
C GLY A 60 -9.28 7.86 -22.39
N GLY A 61 -10.37 7.62 -21.65
CA GLY A 61 -11.67 7.24 -22.21
C GLY A 61 -11.79 5.75 -22.56
N GLY A 62 -10.82 4.93 -22.15
CA GLY A 62 -10.83 3.49 -22.34
C GLY A 62 -11.69 2.75 -21.31
N SER A 63 -11.63 1.42 -21.35
CA SER A 63 -12.47 0.53 -20.53
C SER A 63 -11.72 -0.29 -19.49
N ALA A 64 -10.37 -0.29 -19.52
CA ALA A 64 -9.57 -1.06 -18.59
C ALA A 64 -9.65 -0.46 -17.19
N PRO A 65 -9.84 -1.29 -16.14
CA PRO A 65 -10.01 -0.79 -14.78
C PRO A 65 -8.73 -0.14 -14.24
N THR A 66 -8.92 0.86 -13.40
CA THR A 66 -7.80 1.56 -12.74
C THR A 66 -7.33 0.80 -11.51
N THR A 67 -6.03 0.51 -11.43
CA THR A 67 -5.43 -0.10 -10.24
C THR A 67 -4.92 0.99 -9.29
N GLY A 68 -5.29 0.88 -8.02
CA GLY A 68 -4.74 1.67 -6.92
C GLY A 68 -3.58 0.95 -6.23
N ILE A 69 -2.47 1.65 -6.01
CA ILE A 69 -1.35 1.17 -5.18
C ILE A 69 -1.10 2.18 -4.08
N VAL A 70 -1.33 1.78 -2.83
CA VAL A 70 -1.15 2.65 -1.66
C VAL A 70 0.09 2.19 -0.91
N GLY A 71 1.11 3.06 -0.84
CA GLY A 71 2.25 2.88 0.05
C GLY A 71 1.89 3.38 1.44
N ARG A 72 1.52 2.47 2.34
CA ARG A 72 1.07 2.78 3.70
C ARG A 72 2.24 2.74 4.67
N LEU A 73 2.29 3.75 5.54
CA LEU A 73 3.32 3.96 6.57
C LEU A 73 2.86 5.02 7.57
N GLY A 74 3.55 5.14 8.70
CA GLY A 74 3.56 6.30 9.58
C GLY A 74 4.59 7.36 9.17
N GLY A 75 5.76 6.95 8.65
CA GLY A 75 6.74 7.89 8.09
C GLY A 75 8.00 7.24 7.52
N VAL A 76 8.75 8.00 6.71
CA VAL A 76 10.03 7.54 6.13
C VAL A 76 11.22 7.72 7.09
N GLY A 77 11.03 8.52 8.15
CA GLY A 77 11.97 8.67 9.25
C GLY A 77 11.30 9.11 10.54
N ALA A 78 12.03 9.02 11.66
CA ALA A 78 11.63 9.52 12.97
C ALA A 78 12.69 10.50 13.52
N ARG A 79 13.24 11.35 12.63
CA ARG A 79 14.31 12.28 12.97
C ARG A 79 13.80 13.40 13.91
N PRO A 80 14.66 13.99 14.75
CA PRO A 80 16.05 13.59 15.02
C PRO A 80 16.18 12.39 15.98
N ALA A 81 15.08 11.85 16.52
CA ALA A 81 15.10 10.79 17.53
C ALA A 81 15.70 9.47 17.01
N GLN A 82 15.44 9.13 15.75
CA GLN A 82 16.10 8.03 15.03
C GLN A 82 16.85 8.58 13.83
N VAL A 83 18.15 8.30 13.75
CA VAL A 83 19.00 8.73 12.63
C VAL A 83 19.06 7.62 11.58
N GLY A 84 18.46 7.88 10.42
CA GLY A 84 18.38 6.94 9.30
C GLY A 84 16.95 6.69 8.86
N MET A 85 16.77 6.08 7.69
CA MET A 85 15.47 5.56 7.25
C MET A 85 14.97 4.48 8.21
N VAL A 86 13.69 4.53 8.54
CA VAL A 86 13.04 3.59 9.46
C VAL A 86 12.39 2.42 8.70
N SER A 87 12.21 1.28 9.37
CA SER A 87 11.61 0.06 8.79
C SER A 87 10.24 0.33 8.16
N ASP A 88 9.49 1.24 8.76
CA ASP A 88 8.14 1.62 8.35
C ASP A 88 8.08 2.30 6.97
N ALA A 89 9.21 2.81 6.48
CA ALA A 89 9.32 3.43 5.17
C ALA A 89 9.03 2.49 3.98
N ASP A 90 8.97 1.17 4.22
CA ASP A 90 8.82 0.15 3.18
C ASP A 90 7.61 0.39 2.26
N GLY A 91 6.47 0.84 2.80
CA GLY A 91 5.28 1.13 2.00
C GLY A 91 5.54 2.22 0.97
N ALA A 92 6.12 3.35 1.39
CA ALA A 92 6.50 4.44 0.48
C ALA A 92 7.58 4.00 -0.50
N VAL A 93 8.60 3.26 -0.05
CA VAL A 93 9.68 2.77 -0.91
C VAL A 93 9.12 1.88 -2.02
N ALA A 94 8.25 0.93 -1.69
CA ALA A 94 7.64 0.04 -2.67
C ALA A 94 6.71 0.78 -3.65
N ALA A 95 5.92 1.74 -3.15
CA ALA A 95 5.05 2.56 -3.99
C ALA A 95 5.85 3.39 -5.01
N ILE A 96 6.88 4.11 -4.55
CA ILE A 96 7.74 4.93 -5.42
C ILE A 96 8.55 4.04 -6.38
N ALA A 97 9.10 2.92 -5.93
CA ALA A 97 9.80 1.98 -6.79
C ALA A 97 8.89 1.39 -7.90
N THR A 98 7.61 1.17 -7.58
CA THR A 98 6.61 0.72 -8.55
C THR A 98 6.39 1.76 -9.64
N VAL A 99 6.21 3.03 -9.26
CA VAL A 99 6.09 4.15 -10.21
C VAL A 99 7.32 4.23 -11.11
N LEU A 100 8.52 4.16 -10.53
CA LEU A 100 9.77 4.25 -11.28
C LEU A 100 9.92 3.11 -12.29
N GLU A 101 9.54 1.87 -11.94
CA GLU A 101 9.60 0.75 -12.89
C GLU A 101 8.54 0.90 -13.98
N LEU A 102 7.31 1.27 -13.63
CA LEU A 102 6.23 1.47 -14.61
C LEU A 102 6.57 2.60 -15.61
N ALA A 103 7.14 3.71 -15.13
CA ALA A 103 7.63 4.78 -15.99
C ALA A 103 8.71 4.27 -16.95
N LYS A 104 9.66 3.47 -16.45
CA LYS A 104 10.73 2.90 -17.27
C LYS A 104 10.23 1.87 -18.29
N MET A 105 9.21 1.10 -17.93
CA MET A 105 8.51 0.20 -18.84
C MET A 105 7.82 0.98 -19.96
N ALA A 106 7.05 2.02 -19.62
CA ALA A 106 6.37 2.87 -20.60
C ALA A 106 7.35 3.56 -21.56
N GLU A 107 8.48 4.08 -21.06
CA GLU A 107 9.56 4.64 -21.89
C GLU A 107 10.10 3.64 -22.92
N ARG A 108 10.04 2.34 -22.60
CA ARG A 108 10.48 1.24 -23.47
C ARG A 108 9.37 0.68 -24.35
N GLY A 109 8.16 1.22 -24.28
CA GLY A 109 6.99 0.77 -25.03
C GLY A 109 6.14 -0.29 -24.32
N ASP A 110 6.51 -0.71 -23.11
CA ASP A 110 5.76 -1.66 -22.30
C ASP A 110 4.70 -0.92 -21.46
N VAL A 111 3.61 -0.50 -22.10
CA VAL A 111 2.51 0.24 -21.46
C VAL A 111 1.44 -0.72 -20.96
N LEU A 112 1.00 -0.57 -19.71
CA LEU A 112 -0.10 -1.35 -19.14
C LEU A 112 -1.43 -1.06 -19.83
N ALA A 113 -2.40 -1.99 -19.74
CA ALA A 113 -3.74 -1.78 -20.28
C ALA A 113 -4.53 -0.74 -19.48
N GLY A 114 -4.61 -0.91 -18.15
CA GLY A 114 -5.30 -0.01 -17.23
C GLY A 114 -4.40 1.09 -16.68
N ASP A 115 -5.02 2.17 -16.21
CA ASP A 115 -4.33 3.22 -15.46
C ASP A 115 -3.84 2.69 -14.10
N VAL A 116 -2.73 3.22 -13.60
CA VAL A 116 -2.25 2.95 -12.25
C VAL A 116 -2.17 4.26 -11.48
N VAL A 117 -2.91 4.35 -10.38
CA VAL A 117 -2.84 5.46 -9.43
C VAL A 117 -2.04 4.99 -8.22
N VAL A 118 -0.92 5.65 -7.95
CA VAL A 118 -0.07 5.36 -6.79
C VAL A 118 -0.16 6.50 -5.80
N ALA A 119 -0.36 6.20 -4.52
CA ALA A 119 -0.39 7.20 -3.47
C ALA A 119 0.43 6.77 -2.26
N THR A 120 1.13 7.73 -1.65
CA THR A 120 1.89 7.58 -0.41
C THR A 120 2.06 8.96 0.21
N HIS A 121 2.69 9.05 1.38
CA HIS A 121 3.15 10.32 1.91
C HIS A 121 4.63 10.26 2.29
N VAL A 122 5.22 11.44 2.50
CA VAL A 122 6.63 11.60 2.91
C VAL A 122 6.67 12.42 4.20
N CYS A 123 7.18 11.80 5.26
CA CYS A 123 7.41 12.43 6.57
C CYS A 123 8.77 11.94 7.12
N PRO A 124 9.81 12.78 7.14
CA PRO A 124 11.15 12.37 7.59
C PRO A 124 11.31 12.33 9.12
N ASP A 125 10.33 12.87 9.85
CA ASP A 125 10.33 13.13 11.28
C ASP A 125 9.00 12.73 11.97
N ALA A 126 8.44 11.60 11.55
CA ALA A 126 7.19 11.09 12.11
C ALA A 126 7.33 10.73 13.61
N PRO A 127 6.26 10.87 14.40
CA PRO A 127 6.27 10.49 15.81
C PRO A 127 6.39 8.97 15.99
N THR A 128 6.71 8.51 17.20
CA THR A 128 6.64 7.09 17.57
C THR A 128 5.56 6.88 18.62
N GLN A 129 4.93 5.71 18.62
CA GLN A 129 3.83 5.37 19.52
C GLN A 129 4.14 4.09 20.32
N PRO A 130 3.82 4.05 21.63
CA PRO A 130 3.90 2.82 22.41
C PRO A 130 2.97 1.74 21.82
N HIS A 131 3.51 0.53 21.60
CA HIS A 131 2.77 -0.62 21.07
C HIS A 131 3.49 -1.94 21.41
N ASP A 132 2.77 -3.07 21.46
CA ASP A 132 3.31 -4.42 21.72
C ASP A 132 3.26 -5.29 20.45
N PRO A 133 4.30 -6.07 20.12
CA PRO A 133 5.51 -6.37 20.90
C PRO A 133 6.63 -5.34 20.78
N VAL A 134 6.48 -4.34 19.90
CA VAL A 134 7.47 -3.29 19.62
C VAL A 134 6.76 -1.97 19.35
N PRO A 135 7.39 -0.81 19.67
CA PRO A 135 6.83 0.50 19.35
C PRO A 135 6.50 0.61 17.86
N PHE A 136 5.36 1.23 17.58
CA PHE A 136 4.92 1.53 16.23
C PHE A 136 5.42 2.91 15.82
N MET A 137 5.56 3.11 14.50
CA MET A 137 5.61 4.47 13.98
C MET A 137 4.22 5.08 14.10
N GLY A 138 4.17 6.28 14.65
CA GLY A 138 2.99 7.12 14.54
C GLY A 138 2.95 7.75 13.15
N THR A 139 1.76 8.21 12.77
CA THR A 139 1.57 9.08 11.61
C THR A 139 1.37 10.53 12.10
N PRO A 140 1.84 11.55 11.36
CA PRO A 140 1.66 12.96 11.72
C PRO A 140 0.23 13.49 11.53
N VAL A 141 -0.68 12.69 10.97
CA VAL A 141 -2.09 13.05 10.70
C VAL A 141 -3.01 11.87 10.99
N SER A 142 -4.32 12.09 11.14
CA SER A 142 -5.26 11.00 11.40
C SER A 142 -5.33 9.98 10.26
N MET A 143 -5.74 8.75 10.56
CA MET A 143 -5.94 7.70 9.54
C MET A 143 -7.04 8.07 8.53
N GLU A 144 -8.02 8.87 8.95
CA GLU A 144 -9.05 9.43 8.06
C GLU A 144 -8.42 10.37 7.01
N ILE A 145 -7.55 11.29 7.44
CA ILE A 145 -6.81 12.18 6.54
C ILE A 145 -5.92 11.36 5.61
N MET A 146 -5.23 10.33 6.12
CA MET A 146 -4.45 9.43 5.27
C MET A 146 -5.31 8.80 4.19
N ASN A 147 -6.44 8.20 4.58
CA ASN A 147 -7.36 7.57 3.64
C ASN A 147 -7.89 8.55 2.57
N LEU A 148 -8.24 9.78 2.96
CA LEU A 148 -8.71 10.84 2.04
C LEU A 148 -7.68 11.15 0.94
N HIS A 149 -6.39 11.13 1.30
CA HIS A 149 -5.31 11.48 0.38
C HIS A 149 -4.67 10.26 -0.32
N GLU A 150 -4.82 9.06 0.23
CA GLU A 150 -4.24 7.83 -0.34
C GLU A 150 -5.23 7.08 -1.23
N VAL A 151 -6.52 7.12 -0.92
CA VAL A 151 -7.56 6.38 -1.63
C VAL A 151 -8.27 7.31 -2.62
N ASP A 152 -8.11 7.04 -3.91
CA ASP A 152 -8.75 7.81 -4.97
C ASP A 152 -10.01 7.09 -5.45
N ALA A 153 -11.11 7.84 -5.65
CA ALA A 153 -12.39 7.28 -6.07
C ALA A 153 -12.34 6.59 -7.45
N SER A 154 -11.31 6.87 -8.26
CA SER A 154 -11.09 6.20 -9.54
C SER A 154 -10.50 4.80 -9.40
N MET A 155 -9.98 4.41 -8.23
CA MET A 155 -9.38 3.09 -8.02
C MET A 155 -10.47 2.00 -7.99
N GLU A 156 -10.38 1.02 -8.89
CA GLU A 156 -11.33 -0.09 -9.03
C GLU A 156 -10.81 -1.40 -8.39
N ALA A 157 -9.52 -1.45 -8.04
CA ALA A 157 -8.87 -2.50 -7.25
C ALA A 157 -7.66 -1.90 -6.51
N VAL A 158 -7.50 -2.15 -5.21
CA VAL A 158 -6.47 -1.51 -4.39
C VAL A 158 -5.49 -2.52 -3.80
N PHE A 159 -4.20 -2.27 -3.96
CA PHE A 159 -3.12 -2.98 -3.27
C PHE A 159 -2.48 -2.03 -2.26
N SER A 160 -2.60 -2.34 -0.97
CA SER A 160 -2.00 -1.52 0.09
C SER A 160 -0.74 -2.19 0.62
N ILE A 161 0.41 -1.56 0.43
CA ILE A 161 1.72 -2.08 0.81
C ILE A 161 2.13 -1.45 2.13
N ASP A 162 2.46 -2.26 3.14
CA ASP A 162 2.83 -1.78 4.47
C ASP A 162 3.96 -2.61 5.09
N ALA A 163 4.78 -1.97 5.92
CA ALA A 163 5.77 -2.61 6.78
C ALA A 163 5.11 -3.42 7.92
N THR A 164 4.58 -4.59 7.61
CA THR A 164 3.93 -5.48 8.57
C THR A 164 4.95 -6.35 9.34
N LYS A 165 6.07 -5.76 9.79
CA LYS A 165 7.14 -6.47 10.51
C LYS A 165 7.00 -6.38 12.03
N GLY A 166 6.13 -5.50 12.53
CA GLY A 166 5.93 -5.30 13.96
C GLY A 166 5.11 -6.40 14.66
N ASN A 167 4.57 -7.38 13.94
CA ASN A 167 3.69 -8.41 14.50
C ASN A 167 4.43 -9.74 14.75
N ARG A 168 3.74 -10.69 15.38
CA ARG A 168 4.19 -12.10 15.55
C ARG A 168 3.21 -13.11 14.96
N ILE A 169 2.22 -12.65 14.22
CA ILE A 169 1.13 -13.45 13.62
C ILE A 169 1.68 -14.24 12.43
N LEU A 170 2.48 -13.58 11.58
CA LEU A 170 3.14 -14.21 10.44
C LEU A 170 4.64 -13.92 10.44
N ASN A 171 5.42 -14.89 10.90
CA ASN A 171 6.88 -14.78 11.04
C ASN A 171 7.56 -15.41 9.82
N ARG A 172 7.61 -14.69 8.70
CA ARG A 172 8.28 -15.10 7.47
C ARG A 172 8.97 -13.88 6.85
N ARG A 173 10.12 -14.08 6.22
CA ARG A 173 10.77 -13.03 5.44
C ARG A 173 10.25 -12.96 4.00
N GLY A 174 10.03 -11.74 3.50
CA GLY A 174 9.52 -11.46 2.17
C GLY A 174 8.25 -10.61 2.27
N PHE A 175 7.24 -10.96 1.49
CA PHE A 175 5.90 -10.40 1.63
C PHE A 175 4.84 -11.50 1.75
N ALA A 176 3.70 -11.10 2.31
CA ALA A 176 2.48 -11.89 2.37
C ALA A 176 1.31 -11.07 1.82
N ILE A 177 0.26 -11.74 1.36
CA ILE A 177 -0.98 -11.08 0.94
C ILE A 177 -2.05 -11.28 2.01
N THR A 178 -2.96 -10.33 2.16
CA THR A 178 -4.19 -10.57 2.93
C THR A 178 -5.23 -11.27 2.05
N PRO A 179 -6.27 -11.90 2.63
CA PRO A 179 -7.52 -12.07 1.92
C PRO A 179 -8.06 -10.72 1.43
N THR A 180 -8.86 -10.73 0.36
CA THR A 180 -9.45 -9.52 -0.19
C THR A 180 -10.52 -8.99 0.74
N VAL A 181 -10.48 -7.70 1.03
CA VAL A 181 -11.49 -7.00 1.82
C VAL A 181 -12.32 -6.13 0.90
N LYS A 182 -13.65 -6.24 0.99
CA LYS A 182 -14.59 -5.42 0.21
C LYS A 182 -15.84 -5.15 1.02
N GLU A 183 -16.16 -3.87 1.24
CA GLU A 183 -17.42 -3.43 1.86
C GLU A 183 -17.71 -4.13 3.21
N GLY A 184 -16.67 -4.24 4.04
CA GLY A 184 -16.72 -4.90 5.35
C GLY A 184 -16.64 -6.43 5.33
N TRP A 185 -16.54 -7.06 4.15
CA TRP A 185 -16.35 -8.50 4.02
C TRP A 185 -14.88 -8.87 3.91
N ILE A 186 -14.45 -9.88 4.66
CA ILE A 186 -13.20 -10.61 4.42
C ILE A 186 -13.53 -11.79 3.50
N LEU A 187 -13.12 -11.70 2.24
CA LEU A 187 -13.44 -12.67 1.19
C LEU A 187 -12.35 -13.76 1.10
N PRO A 188 -12.64 -14.91 0.47
CA PRO A 188 -11.62 -15.91 0.17
C PRO A 188 -10.43 -15.31 -0.59
N VAL A 189 -9.23 -15.83 -0.35
CA VAL A 189 -8.03 -15.41 -1.08
C VAL A 189 -8.20 -15.79 -2.55
N ALA A 190 -8.13 -14.80 -3.45
CA ALA A 190 -8.26 -15.06 -4.88
C ALA A 190 -7.10 -15.91 -5.41
N ALA A 191 -7.42 -16.97 -6.15
CA ALA A 191 -6.43 -17.91 -6.68
C ALA A 191 -5.36 -17.22 -7.56
N GLY A 192 -5.77 -16.24 -8.38
CA GLY A 192 -4.83 -15.48 -9.22
C GLY A 192 -3.80 -14.67 -8.41
N LEU A 193 -4.13 -14.24 -7.18
CA LEU A 193 -3.15 -13.59 -6.29
C LEU A 193 -2.12 -14.60 -5.79
N VAL A 194 -2.55 -15.82 -5.46
CA VAL A 194 -1.68 -16.92 -5.07
C VAL A 194 -0.71 -17.25 -6.21
N ASP A 195 -1.24 -17.44 -7.42
CA ASP A 195 -0.43 -17.75 -8.62
C ASP A 195 0.64 -16.67 -8.85
N LEU A 196 0.26 -15.39 -8.82
CA LEU A 196 1.19 -14.27 -9.03
C LEU A 196 2.25 -14.18 -7.92
N CYS A 197 1.89 -14.41 -6.65
CA CYS A 197 2.87 -14.50 -5.56
C CYS A 197 3.90 -15.59 -5.85
N GLU A 198 3.44 -16.78 -6.26
CA GLU A 198 4.30 -17.93 -6.51
C GLU A 198 5.21 -17.72 -7.72
N TRP A 199 4.70 -17.12 -8.80
CA TRP A 199 5.50 -16.84 -10.00
C TRP A 199 6.56 -15.76 -9.75
N VAL A 200 6.22 -14.69 -9.03
CA VAL A 200 7.15 -13.58 -8.79
C VAL A 200 8.27 -13.96 -7.82
N THR A 201 7.94 -14.76 -6.80
CA THR A 201 8.87 -15.12 -5.73
C THR A 201 9.55 -16.47 -5.93
N GLY A 202 8.98 -17.36 -6.74
CA GLY A 202 9.40 -18.76 -6.84
C GLY A 202 9.17 -19.56 -5.54
N ARG A 203 8.30 -19.07 -4.64
CA ARG A 203 8.03 -19.67 -3.33
C ARG A 203 6.51 -19.76 -3.10
N PRO A 204 6.01 -20.71 -2.29
CA PRO A 204 4.60 -20.78 -1.94
C PRO A 204 4.10 -19.46 -1.36
N ALA A 205 2.90 -19.03 -1.77
CA ALA A 205 2.30 -17.80 -1.28
C ALA A 205 2.13 -17.86 0.27
N ALA A 206 2.30 -16.71 0.91
CA ALA A 206 1.99 -16.54 2.33
C ALA A 206 0.75 -15.66 2.46
N VAL A 207 -0.19 -16.06 3.32
CA VAL A 207 -1.40 -15.29 3.60
C VAL A 207 -1.34 -14.78 5.02
N LEU A 208 -1.44 -13.47 5.21
CA LEU A 208 -1.59 -12.85 6.52
C LEU A 208 -3.03 -13.06 6.99
N PRO A 209 -3.29 -13.81 8.08
CA PRO A 209 -4.63 -13.97 8.58
C PRO A 209 -5.15 -12.64 9.14
N LEU A 210 -6.45 -12.43 9.01
CA LEU A 210 -7.14 -11.24 9.48
C LEU A 210 -8.16 -11.57 10.55
N SER A 211 -8.36 -10.64 11.46
CA SER A 211 -9.54 -10.53 12.30
C SER A 211 -10.50 -9.49 11.71
N SER A 212 -11.75 -9.49 12.17
CA SER A 212 -12.71 -8.45 11.79
C SER A 212 -12.30 -7.06 12.26
N TYR A 213 -11.42 -6.93 13.26
CA TYR A 213 -10.97 -5.62 13.75
C TYR A 213 -10.04 -4.95 12.73
N ASP A 214 -9.21 -5.73 12.04
CA ASP A 214 -8.23 -5.21 11.08
C ASP A 214 -8.85 -4.41 9.92
N ILE A 215 -10.15 -4.56 9.70
CA ILE A 215 -10.92 -3.90 8.63
C ILE A 215 -11.86 -2.81 9.15
N THR A 216 -11.71 -2.39 10.41
CA THR A 216 -12.45 -1.29 11.02
C THR A 216 -11.62 0.00 11.08
N PRO A 217 -12.23 1.18 11.29
CA PRO A 217 -11.46 2.42 11.41
C PRO A 217 -10.44 2.35 12.55
N TYR A 218 -9.17 2.64 12.22
CA TYR A 218 -8.03 2.43 13.12
C TYR A 218 -8.15 3.15 14.47
N GLY A 219 -8.85 4.29 14.51
CA GLY A 219 -9.00 5.15 15.69
C GLY A 219 -9.97 4.64 16.75
N ASN A 220 -10.63 3.49 16.53
CA ASN A 220 -11.68 2.98 17.42
C ASN A 220 -11.18 2.32 18.72
N GLY A 221 -9.87 2.30 18.96
CA GLY A 221 -9.26 1.74 20.17
C GLY A 221 -9.18 0.20 20.21
N LEU A 222 -9.54 -0.50 19.13
CA LEU A 222 -9.34 -1.94 18.99
C LEU A 222 -7.93 -2.26 18.52
N TYR A 223 -7.49 -3.48 18.82
CA TYR A 223 -6.24 -4.00 18.28
C TYR A 223 -6.36 -4.26 16.77
N HIS A 224 -5.37 -3.79 16.02
CA HIS A 224 -5.18 -4.06 14.61
C HIS A 224 -3.75 -4.58 14.42
N VAL A 225 -3.53 -5.48 13.46
CA VAL A 225 -2.18 -5.95 13.11
C VAL A 225 -1.27 -4.79 12.70
N ASN A 226 -1.80 -3.85 11.94
CA ASN A 226 -1.27 -2.53 11.56
C ASN A 226 -2.32 -1.81 10.70
N SER A 227 -1.90 -0.75 9.98
CA SER A 227 -2.80 0.07 9.16
C SER A 227 -3.00 -0.40 7.72
N ILE A 228 -2.50 -1.59 7.34
CA ILE A 228 -2.46 -2.06 5.94
C ILE A 228 -3.84 -2.17 5.27
N LEU A 229 -4.90 -2.40 6.04
CA LEU A 229 -6.26 -2.53 5.50
C LEU A 229 -7.12 -1.28 5.73
N GLN A 230 -6.56 -0.20 6.22
CA GLN A 230 -7.30 1.05 6.37
C GLN A 230 -7.82 1.63 5.05
N PRO A 231 -7.17 1.44 3.88
CA PRO A 231 -7.81 1.80 2.61
C PRO A 231 -9.19 1.13 2.41
N ALA A 232 -9.40 -0.07 2.96
CA ALA A 232 -10.65 -0.79 2.85
C ALA A 232 -11.82 -0.13 3.61
N VAL A 233 -11.58 0.78 4.56
CA VAL A 233 -12.66 1.54 5.20
C VAL A 233 -13.08 2.78 4.40
N ALA A 234 -12.31 3.16 3.38
CA ALA A 234 -12.49 4.38 2.61
C ALA A 234 -12.91 4.14 1.15
N THR A 235 -13.15 2.88 0.75
CA THR A 235 -13.58 2.53 -0.60
C THR A 235 -14.55 1.35 -0.61
N SER A 236 -15.34 1.26 -1.69
CA SER A 236 -16.10 0.06 -2.04
C SER A 236 -15.35 -0.87 -2.98
N ALA A 237 -14.19 -0.46 -3.51
CA ALA A 237 -13.32 -1.31 -4.30
C ALA A 237 -12.74 -2.46 -3.45
N PRO A 238 -12.43 -3.63 -4.04
CA PRO A 238 -11.69 -4.68 -3.35
C PRO A 238 -10.28 -4.20 -2.99
N VAL A 239 -9.88 -4.44 -1.74
CA VAL A 239 -8.56 -4.08 -1.18
C VAL A 239 -7.82 -5.34 -0.76
N VAL A 240 -6.54 -5.43 -1.14
CA VAL A 240 -5.61 -6.48 -0.69
C VAL A 240 -4.40 -5.82 -0.04
N GLY A 241 -4.11 -6.23 1.19
CA GLY A 241 -2.85 -5.86 1.84
C GLY A 241 -1.68 -6.68 1.29
N VAL A 242 -0.57 -6.01 1.00
CA VAL A 242 0.72 -6.57 0.62
C VAL A 242 1.71 -6.30 1.77
N ALA A 243 1.73 -7.24 2.70
CA ALA A 243 2.41 -7.12 3.98
C ALA A 243 3.90 -7.48 3.85
N LEU A 244 4.81 -6.51 3.96
CA LEU A 244 6.23 -6.82 4.11
C LEU A 244 6.49 -7.35 5.51
N THR A 245 7.07 -8.55 5.59
CA THR A 245 7.17 -9.33 6.82
C THR A 245 8.62 -9.70 7.13
N ALA A 246 8.86 -10.05 8.39
CA ALA A 246 10.14 -10.52 8.89
C ALA A 246 9.95 -11.75 9.77
N GLU A 247 11.02 -12.50 10.02
CA GLU A 247 10.99 -13.67 10.91
C GLU A 247 10.97 -13.29 12.40
N THR A 248 11.28 -12.03 12.71
CA THR A 248 11.24 -11.45 14.05
C THR A 248 10.46 -10.15 14.04
N ALA A 249 9.85 -9.79 15.17
CA ALA A 249 9.22 -8.49 15.33
C ALA A 249 10.27 -7.37 15.17
N VAL A 250 10.06 -6.46 14.22
CA VAL A 250 10.90 -5.29 13.96
C VAL A 250 10.11 -4.03 14.31
N PRO A 251 10.60 -3.17 15.22
CA PRO A 251 9.97 -1.87 15.49
C PRO A 251 9.86 -1.05 14.21
N GLY A 252 8.73 -0.36 14.01
CA GLY A 252 8.56 0.51 12.84
C GLY A 252 9.67 1.57 12.77
N SER A 253 10.12 2.05 13.93
CA SER A 253 11.18 3.05 14.09
C SER A 253 12.61 2.50 13.94
N ALA A 254 12.78 1.18 13.80
CA ALA A 254 14.11 0.59 13.68
C ALA A 254 14.75 0.98 12.35
N THR A 255 15.96 1.53 12.40
CA THR A 255 16.71 1.93 11.21
C THR A 255 17.50 0.76 10.61
N GLY A 256 17.75 0.80 9.30
CA GLY A 256 18.52 -0.22 8.59
C GLY A 256 17.80 -1.56 8.40
N ALA A 257 16.48 -1.59 8.60
CA ALA A 257 15.66 -2.81 8.52
C ALA A 257 14.80 -2.89 7.24
N ASN A 258 15.03 -2.03 6.25
CA ASN A 258 14.42 -2.10 4.93
C ASN A 258 15.19 -3.12 4.08
N HIS A 259 14.52 -4.19 3.63
CA HIS A 259 15.17 -5.29 2.93
C HIS A 259 14.95 -5.18 1.41
N PRO A 260 15.95 -4.76 0.60
CA PRO A 260 15.69 -4.39 -0.80
C PRO A 260 15.19 -5.53 -1.69
N VAL A 261 15.60 -6.76 -1.41
CA VAL A 261 15.14 -7.95 -2.15
C VAL A 261 13.66 -8.23 -1.88
N ASP A 262 13.24 -8.14 -0.62
CA ASP A 262 11.85 -8.38 -0.21
C ASP A 262 10.93 -7.27 -0.78
N LEU A 263 11.39 -6.02 -0.72
CA LEU A 263 10.75 -4.88 -1.40
C LEU A 263 10.63 -5.11 -2.91
N SER A 264 11.71 -5.58 -3.56
CA SER A 264 11.71 -5.85 -5.01
C SER A 264 10.77 -6.98 -5.41
N GLU A 265 10.50 -7.94 -4.53
CA GLU A 265 9.49 -8.98 -4.76
C GLU A 265 8.08 -8.40 -4.69
N ALA A 266 7.77 -7.60 -3.67
CA ALA A 266 6.46 -6.95 -3.57
C ALA A 266 6.20 -5.96 -4.71
N VAL A 267 7.20 -5.18 -5.14
CA VAL A 267 7.10 -4.28 -6.30
C VAL A 267 6.77 -5.06 -7.57
N ARG A 268 7.46 -6.16 -7.83
CA ARG A 268 7.16 -7.01 -8.99
C ARG A 268 5.73 -7.58 -8.89
N PHE A 269 5.34 -8.04 -7.71
CA PHE A 269 4.00 -8.57 -7.47
C PHE A 269 2.89 -7.55 -7.79
N VAL A 270 2.96 -6.33 -7.24
CA VAL A 270 1.92 -5.32 -7.49
C VAL A 270 1.90 -4.85 -8.96
N ILE A 271 3.04 -4.86 -9.66
CA ILE A 271 3.09 -4.60 -11.10
C ILE A 271 2.38 -5.71 -11.89
N GLU A 272 2.65 -6.99 -11.59
CA GLU A 272 1.94 -8.09 -12.26
C GLU A 272 0.45 -8.10 -11.94
N CYS A 273 0.07 -7.72 -10.72
CA CYS A 273 -1.33 -7.53 -10.35
C CYS A 273 -1.99 -6.39 -11.16
N ALA A 274 -1.33 -5.24 -11.29
CA ALA A 274 -1.84 -4.12 -12.09
C ALA A 274 -2.00 -4.49 -13.58
N LYS A 275 -1.06 -5.25 -14.14
CA LYS A 275 -1.19 -5.83 -15.49
C LYS A 275 -2.42 -6.74 -15.57
N GLY A 276 -2.56 -7.65 -14.61
CA GLY A 276 -3.66 -8.62 -14.56
C GLY A 276 -5.03 -7.96 -14.47
N VAL A 277 -5.17 -6.98 -13.57
CA VAL A 277 -6.39 -6.18 -13.37
C VAL A 277 -6.72 -5.40 -14.63
N GLY A 278 -5.77 -4.62 -15.17
CA GLY A 278 -5.98 -3.83 -16.37
C GLY A 278 -6.34 -4.67 -17.60
N ALA A 279 -5.80 -5.89 -17.71
CA ALA A 279 -6.11 -6.83 -18.78
C ALA A 279 -7.39 -7.66 -18.54
N GLY A 280 -8.03 -7.53 -17.37
CA GLY A 280 -9.20 -8.34 -16.99
C GLY A 280 -8.90 -9.82 -16.74
N THR A 281 -7.64 -10.16 -16.48
CA THR A 281 -7.19 -11.55 -16.24
C THR A 281 -7.01 -11.87 -14.76
N LEU A 282 -6.99 -10.85 -13.90
CA LEU A 282 -6.98 -10.99 -12.45
C LEU A 282 -8.25 -10.38 -11.87
N SER A 283 -9.03 -11.19 -11.15
CA SER A 283 -10.10 -10.72 -10.27
C SER A 283 -9.66 -10.90 -8.81
N LEU A 284 -9.94 -9.90 -7.98
CA LEU A 284 -9.64 -9.97 -6.54
C LEU A 284 -10.72 -10.72 -5.75
N TYR A 285 -11.88 -10.97 -6.36
CA TYR A 285 -12.96 -11.72 -5.73
C TYR A 285 -13.89 -12.32 -6.79
N ASP A 286 -14.78 -13.23 -6.39
CA ASP A 286 -15.87 -13.71 -7.23
C ASP A 286 -17.12 -12.82 -7.01
N PRO A 287 -17.56 -12.03 -8.02
CA PRO A 287 -18.73 -11.17 -7.88
C PRO A 287 -20.03 -11.94 -7.61
N VAL A 288 -20.19 -13.13 -8.19
CA VAL A 288 -21.39 -13.96 -8.01
C VAL A 288 -21.43 -14.50 -6.59
N GLU A 289 -20.29 -14.93 -6.04
CA GLU A 289 -20.21 -15.40 -4.66
C GLU A 289 -20.43 -14.24 -3.66
N PHE A 290 -19.86 -13.07 -3.93
CA PHE A 290 -20.08 -11.86 -3.13
C PHE A 290 -21.56 -11.44 -3.10
N ASP A 291 -22.22 -11.36 -4.25
CA ASP A 291 -23.63 -10.99 -4.34
C ASP A 291 -24.52 -11.98 -3.58
N ARG A 292 -24.18 -13.27 -3.61
CA ARG A 292 -24.86 -14.31 -2.84
C ARG A 292 -24.64 -14.15 -1.33
N ALA A 293 -23.43 -13.78 -0.91
CA ALA A 293 -23.13 -13.50 0.50
C ALA A 293 -23.94 -12.31 1.00
N VAL A 294 -23.96 -11.20 0.24
CA VAL A 294 -24.75 -10.00 0.56
C VAL A 294 -26.24 -10.30 0.59
N ALA A 295 -26.77 -11.03 -0.40
CA ALA A 295 -28.19 -11.40 -0.43
C ALA A 295 -28.60 -12.28 0.75
N ARG A 296 -27.68 -13.08 1.31
CA ARG A 296 -27.97 -14.00 2.40
C ARG A 296 -27.75 -13.42 3.79
N TYR A 297 -26.77 -12.53 3.94
CA TYR A 297 -26.31 -12.06 5.25
C TYR A 297 -26.35 -10.53 5.41
N GLY A 298 -26.68 -9.78 4.35
CA GLY A 298 -26.71 -8.32 4.35
C GLY A 298 -25.37 -7.68 3.98
N THR A 299 -25.33 -6.35 3.98
CA THR A 299 -24.09 -5.59 3.84
C THR A 299 -23.30 -5.59 5.15
N MET A 300 -21.97 -5.51 5.08
CA MET A 300 -21.10 -5.42 6.26
C MET A 300 -20.44 -4.04 6.39
N THR A 301 -20.94 -3.04 5.65
CA THR A 301 -20.39 -1.68 5.60
C THR A 301 -20.39 -0.98 6.96
N VAL A 302 -21.21 -1.43 7.91
CA VAL A 302 -21.18 -0.97 9.31
C VAL A 302 -19.80 -1.12 9.96
N LEU A 303 -18.98 -2.08 9.50
CA LEU A 303 -17.60 -2.24 9.98
C LEU A 303 -16.66 -1.18 9.44
N GLN A 304 -17.00 -0.52 8.33
CA GLN A 304 -16.23 0.60 7.76
C GLN A 304 -16.62 1.94 8.40
N GLU A 305 -17.77 1.99 9.09
CA GLU A 305 -18.28 3.19 9.77
C GLU A 305 -17.74 3.24 11.20
N GLY A 306 -17.08 4.33 11.59
CA GLY A 306 -16.47 4.39 12.92
C GLY A 306 -15.78 5.70 13.28
N GLU A 307 -16.58 6.76 13.38
CA GLU A 307 -16.66 7.55 14.61
C GLU A 307 -18.16 7.66 14.95
N GLN A 308 -18.66 6.77 15.81
CA GLN A 308 -19.86 7.09 16.58
C GLN A 308 -19.44 7.23 18.05
N PRO A 309 -20.00 8.25 18.73
CA PRO A 309 -19.35 9.02 19.79
C PRO A 309 -18.99 8.24 21.06
#